data_AF-A0AAF3FI92-F1
#
_entry.id   AF-A0AAF3FI92-F1
#
_cell.length_a   1.000
_cell.length_b   1.000
_cell.length_c   1.000
_cell.angle_alpha   90.00
_cell.angle_beta   90.00
_cell.angle_gamma   90.00
#
_symmetry.space_group_name_H-M   'P 1'
#
loop_
_entity.id
_entity.type
_entity.pdbx_description
1 polymer ?
#
loop_
_entity_poly.entity_id
_entity_poly.type
_entity_poly.pdbx_seq_one_letter_code
_entity_poly.pdbx_strand_id
1 'polypeptide(L)'
;MSEPEDQMLTDDEDDFDCAYYDGDDIDIREDFDDEKCNSDAEQAKIESLDTFQVERLLNESVASLIEVSRITPSLAKILLLSYNWDVKKIHEMLNKDTEGTLLKSGVKPMSTAKRPANNTCLVCYHEDEELRALCCGHGFCVHCWKAYFETRLSEGVSSKISCMASNCMLVAPPEFVLRALDKASLRAKYERFLYRDYVMSHPELRFCVGKDCLMVVRSKETKPKKATCTKCKTSFCVICGVDYHAPTSCDTIKKWLIKCADDSETANYISAHTKDCPQCHACIEKNGGCNHMQCAKCKHHFCWMCFGDWKSHGSEYYVCSRYKENPSVAAEANHVKARRALEKYLHYFERYENHNKSLKMEEELREKIKRKIDAKVNEHEGTWIDWQYLHTAATLLARCRYTLQYTYPFAYYLEKGPRKDLFEYQQGLLEKEVEELAWAVERAGTSDRGALEAHMHRAEHKRITLLQDFFFSPSEYDAPSSSKFR
;
A
#
# COMPACT_ATOMS: atom_id res chain seq x y z
N MET A 1 -33.02 -70.41 41.18
CA MET A 1 -33.04 -69.30 42.17
C MET A 1 -33.56 -68.08 41.44
N SER A 2 -34.77 -67.68 41.81
CA SER A 2 -35.40 -66.36 41.64
C SER A 2 -35.66 -65.83 40.21
N GLU A 3 -36.87 -66.07 39.73
CA GLU A 3 -37.67 -65.23 38.80
C GLU A 3 -38.18 -63.93 39.50
N PRO A 4 -39.05 -63.05 38.91
CA PRO A 4 -39.28 -62.53 37.54
C PRO A 4 -39.58 -60.98 37.51
N GLU A 5 -40.31 -60.51 36.48
CA GLU A 5 -41.16 -59.28 36.33
C GLU A 5 -40.51 -58.09 35.56
N ASP A 6 -41.12 -57.43 34.55
CA ASP A 6 -42.51 -57.41 34.06
C ASP A 6 -42.65 -56.74 32.67
N GLN A 7 -43.63 -57.24 31.87
CA GLN A 7 -44.63 -56.58 30.98
C GLN A 7 -44.25 -55.40 30.04
N MET A 8 -44.39 -55.50 28.71
CA MET A 8 -45.58 -55.55 27.80
C MET A 8 -46.14 -54.18 27.34
N LEU A 9 -46.08 -53.97 26.00
CA LEU A 9 -47.07 -53.36 25.06
C LEU A 9 -47.46 -51.85 25.31
N THR A 10 -47.82 -50.98 24.36
CA THR A 10 -48.55 -51.06 23.07
C THR A 10 -48.23 -49.84 22.19
N ASP A 11 -48.62 -49.96 20.91
CA ASP A 11 -48.74 -48.96 19.83
C ASP A 11 -49.38 -47.62 20.22
N ASP A 12 -49.08 -46.56 19.47
CA ASP A 12 -50.10 -45.76 18.75
C ASP A 12 -49.43 -44.80 17.75
N GLU A 13 -49.87 -44.90 16.49
CA GLU A 13 -49.70 -43.93 15.42
C GLU A 13 -50.47 -42.64 15.78
N ASP A 14 -49.96 -41.46 15.43
CA ASP A 14 -50.78 -40.43 14.81
C ASP A 14 -49.93 -39.26 14.26
N ASP A 15 -50.15 -39.06 12.97
CA ASP A 15 -49.64 -38.02 12.09
C ASP A 15 -50.45 -36.73 12.35
N PHE A 16 -49.80 -35.61 12.69
CA PHE A 16 -50.41 -34.29 12.53
C PHE A 16 -49.39 -33.24 12.10
N ASP A 17 -49.81 -32.55 11.04
CA ASP A 17 -49.04 -31.83 10.06
C ASP A 17 -48.95 -30.32 10.37
N CYS A 18 -47.89 -29.70 9.84
CA CYS A 18 -47.69 -28.31 9.44
C CYS A 18 -47.82 -27.12 10.44
N ALA A 19 -46.73 -26.33 10.55
CA ALA A 19 -46.77 -24.87 10.34
C ALA A 19 -45.36 -24.25 10.22
N TYR A 20 -45.16 -23.55 9.11
CA TYR A 20 -44.02 -22.72 8.71
C TYR A 20 -43.51 -21.73 9.78
N TYR A 21 -42.19 -21.58 9.88
CA TYR A 21 -41.52 -20.28 9.99
C TYR A 21 -40.19 -20.31 9.23
N ASP A 22 -40.11 -19.47 8.19
CA ASP A 22 -38.88 -18.98 7.57
C ASP A 22 -37.93 -18.37 8.62
N GLY A 23 -36.61 -18.50 8.41
CA GLY A 23 -35.66 -17.73 9.20
C GLY A 23 -34.20 -18.17 9.08
N ASP A 24 -33.56 -17.69 8.01
CA ASP A 24 -32.13 -17.38 7.88
C ASP A 24 -31.11 -18.54 7.76
N ASP A 25 -30.65 -18.70 6.51
CA ASP A 25 -29.37 -19.28 6.11
C ASP A 25 -28.22 -18.65 6.94
N ILE A 26 -27.74 -19.37 7.94
CA ILE A 26 -26.44 -19.07 8.56
C ILE A 26 -25.37 -19.66 7.66
N ASP A 27 -24.86 -18.81 6.77
CA ASP A 27 -23.67 -19.04 5.95
C ASP A 27 -22.44 -19.17 6.86
N ILE A 28 -22.20 -20.37 7.42
CA ILE A 28 -20.96 -20.70 8.15
C ILE A 28 -19.84 -20.89 7.12
N ARG A 29 -19.44 -19.78 6.51
CA ARG A 29 -18.17 -19.60 5.79
C ARG A 29 -17.42 -18.48 6.48
N GLU A 30 -17.16 -18.65 7.77
CA GLU A 30 -16.18 -17.84 8.49
C GLU A 30 -14.78 -18.33 8.13
N ASP A 31 -13.97 -17.41 7.62
CA ASP A 31 -12.54 -17.54 7.36
C ASP A 31 -11.84 -18.11 8.61
N PHE A 32 -11.52 -19.40 8.59
CA PHE A 32 -10.56 -19.97 9.52
C PHE A 32 -9.17 -19.43 9.13
N ASP A 33 -8.76 -18.38 9.85
CA ASP A 33 -7.40 -17.84 9.87
C ASP A 33 -6.39 -18.93 10.23
N ASP A 34 -5.87 -19.61 9.22
CA ASP A 34 -4.83 -20.64 9.35
C ASP A 34 -3.53 -20.13 8.72
N GLU A 35 -2.88 -19.17 9.37
CA GLU A 35 -1.53 -18.69 9.03
C GLU A 35 -0.68 -18.42 10.29
N LYS A 36 -0.34 -19.48 11.05
CA LYS A 36 0.80 -19.41 11.99
C LYS A 36 2.11 -19.79 11.30
N CYS A 37 2.41 -19.12 10.18
CA CYS A 37 3.71 -19.16 9.53
C CYS A 37 4.14 -17.73 9.17
N ASN A 38 4.82 -17.06 10.11
CA ASN A 38 5.65 -15.86 9.90
C ASN A 38 5.01 -14.65 9.16
N SER A 39 3.69 -14.61 8.97
CA SER A 39 2.95 -13.49 8.36
C SER A 39 2.99 -12.22 9.22
N ASP A 40 3.24 -12.37 10.52
CA ASP A 40 3.39 -11.28 11.50
C ASP A 40 4.51 -10.28 11.17
N ALA A 41 5.56 -10.69 10.45
CA ALA A 41 6.69 -9.80 10.14
C ALA A 41 6.31 -8.72 9.11
N GLU A 42 5.46 -9.09 8.15
CA GLU A 42 5.03 -8.24 7.05
C GLU A 42 3.78 -7.44 7.39
N GLN A 43 2.91 -7.98 8.25
CA GLN A 43 1.67 -7.32 8.66
C GLN A 43 1.95 -6.22 9.68
N ALA A 44 1.34 -5.06 9.45
CA ALA A 44 1.35 -3.95 10.38
C ALA A 44 0.34 -4.19 11.49
N LYS A 45 0.72 -3.87 12.73
CA LYS A 45 -0.26 -3.72 13.82
C LYS A 45 -1.05 -2.45 13.57
N ILE A 46 -2.35 -2.59 13.31
CA ILE A 46 -3.20 -1.46 12.95
C ILE A 46 -4.50 -1.42 13.76
N GLU A 47 -5.09 -0.23 13.80
CA GLU A 47 -6.44 0.03 14.26
C GLU A 47 -7.18 0.78 13.15
N SER A 48 -8.37 0.32 12.73
CA SER A 48 -9.17 1.03 11.73
C SER A 48 -10.19 1.91 12.45
N LEU A 49 -10.07 3.22 12.24
CA LEU A 49 -10.86 4.25 12.89
C LEU A 49 -11.88 4.85 11.92
N ASP A 50 -13.09 5.08 12.40
CA ASP A 50 -14.06 5.91 11.70
C ASP A 50 -13.76 7.43 11.88
N THR A 51 -14.53 8.27 11.20
CA THR A 51 -14.33 9.72 11.23
C THR A 51 -14.44 10.30 12.63
N PHE A 52 -15.38 9.83 13.45
CA PHE A 52 -15.62 10.33 14.80
C PHE A 52 -14.47 9.95 15.74
N GLN A 53 -14.00 8.71 15.65
CA GLN A 53 -12.87 8.22 16.44
C GLN A 53 -11.58 8.99 16.12
N VAL A 54 -11.34 9.30 14.84
CA VAL A 54 -10.19 10.13 14.41
C VAL A 54 -10.31 11.54 14.96
N GLU A 55 -11.47 12.19 14.82
CA GLU A 55 -11.69 13.54 15.34
C GLU A 55 -11.46 13.61 16.84
N ARG A 56 -11.93 12.61 17.60
CA ARG A 56 -11.67 12.50 19.04
C ARG A 56 -10.18 12.45 19.34
N LEU A 57 -9.42 11.58 18.66
CA LEU A 57 -7.97 11.45 18.84
C LEU A 57 -7.22 12.77 18.55
N LEU A 58 -7.59 13.45 17.46
CA LEU A 58 -6.98 14.74 17.11
C LEU A 58 -7.33 15.82 18.14
N ASN A 59 -8.57 15.85 18.62
CA ASN A 59 -9.01 16.80 19.65
C ASN A 59 -8.36 16.55 21.02
N GLU A 60 -8.08 15.30 21.38
CA GLU A 60 -7.30 14.96 22.59
C GLU A 60 -5.88 15.53 22.51
N SER A 61 -5.23 15.45 21.34
CA SER A 61 -3.90 16.04 21.11
C SER A 61 -3.94 17.57 21.23
N VAL A 62 -5.00 18.21 20.72
CA VAL A 62 -5.23 19.65 20.87
C VAL A 62 -5.41 20.02 22.34
N ALA A 63 -6.24 19.28 23.09
CA ALA A 63 -6.49 19.53 24.51
C ALA A 63 -5.21 19.41 25.34
N SER A 64 -4.40 18.36 25.10
CA SER A 64 -3.12 18.16 25.77
C SER A 64 -2.15 19.32 25.53
N LEU A 65 -2.06 19.83 24.29
CA LEU A 65 -1.20 20.97 24.00
C LEU A 65 -1.69 22.27 24.65
N ILE A 66 -3.00 22.50 24.70
CA ILE A 66 -3.61 23.66 25.37
C ILE A 66 -3.27 23.63 26.86
N GLU A 67 -3.40 22.48 27.50
CA GLU A 67 -3.14 22.31 28.93
C GLU A 67 -1.67 22.64 29.28
N VAL A 68 -0.73 22.09 28.50
CA VAL A 68 0.70 22.20 28.80
C VAL A 68 1.29 23.56 28.37
N SER A 69 0.78 24.17 27.28
CA SER A 69 1.36 25.41 26.71
C SER A 69 0.49 26.66 26.86
N ARG A 70 -0.73 26.55 27.44
CA ARG A 70 -1.67 27.68 27.70
C ARG A 70 -1.94 28.56 26.47
N ILE A 71 -2.18 27.93 25.32
CA ILE A 71 -2.50 28.60 24.06
C ILE A 71 -3.96 28.41 23.66
N THR A 72 -4.44 29.20 22.69
CA THR A 72 -5.81 29.06 22.16
C THR A 72 -5.96 27.79 21.31
N PRO A 73 -7.17 27.19 21.21
CA PRO A 73 -7.41 26.02 20.37
C PRO A 73 -7.04 26.21 18.90
N SER A 74 -7.34 27.38 18.34
CA SER A 74 -6.99 27.72 16.95
C SER A 74 -5.48 27.73 16.74
N LEU A 75 -4.71 28.21 17.72
CA LEU A 75 -3.26 28.21 17.67
C LEU A 75 -2.69 26.79 17.81
N ALA A 76 -3.22 26.00 18.75
CA ALA A 76 -2.83 24.62 18.96
C ALA A 76 -2.95 23.79 17.67
N LYS A 77 -4.08 23.91 16.95
CA LYS A 77 -4.30 23.21 15.66
C LYS A 77 -3.25 23.57 14.60
N ILE A 78 -2.89 24.85 14.47
CA ILE A 78 -1.87 25.30 13.50
C ILE A 78 -0.49 24.75 13.86
N LEU A 79 -0.13 24.78 15.15
CA LEU A 79 1.16 24.27 15.62
C LEU A 79 1.27 22.75 15.45
N LEU A 80 0.22 22.00 15.81
CA LEU A 80 0.18 20.55 15.62
C LEU A 80 0.36 20.17 14.14
N LEU A 81 -0.33 20.87 13.24
CA LEU A 81 -0.18 20.69 11.79
C LEU A 81 1.21 21.08 11.26
N SER A 82 1.95 21.94 11.97
CA SER A 82 3.28 22.41 11.55
C SER A 82 4.42 21.53 12.08
N TYR A 83 4.18 20.82 13.19
CA TYR A 83 5.18 19.99 13.88
C TYR A 83 4.77 18.52 13.97
N ASN A 84 4.01 18.03 12.99
CA ASN A 84 3.60 16.62 12.85
C ASN A 84 2.98 16.03 14.14
N TRP A 85 2.13 16.82 14.80
CA TRP A 85 1.37 16.40 15.98
C TRP A 85 2.23 16.01 17.21
N ASP A 86 3.50 16.41 17.25
CA ASP A 86 4.37 16.17 18.40
C ASP A 86 4.18 17.23 19.50
N VAL A 87 3.28 16.94 20.43
CA VAL A 87 2.92 17.83 21.55
C VAL A 87 4.15 18.22 22.39
N LYS A 88 5.05 17.27 22.67
CA LYS A 88 6.23 17.50 23.53
C LYS A 88 7.20 18.45 22.85
N LYS A 89 7.52 18.19 21.59
CA LYS A 89 8.41 19.05 20.80
C LYS A 89 7.87 20.46 20.67
N ILE A 90 6.56 20.62 20.44
CA ILE A 90 5.93 21.95 20.37
C ILE A 90 6.09 22.69 21.69
N HIS A 91 5.81 22.02 22.82
CA HIS A 91 5.95 22.62 24.14
C HIS A 91 7.39 23.08 24.43
N GLU A 92 8.38 22.23 24.15
CA GLU A 92 9.81 22.56 24.31
C GLU A 92 10.21 23.75 23.44
N MET A 93 9.75 23.80 22.19
CA MET A 93 10.04 24.91 21.27
C MET A 93 9.38 26.21 21.71
N LEU A 94 8.13 26.17 22.17
CA LEU A 94 7.43 27.33 22.70
C LEU A 94 8.09 27.89 23.96
N ASN A 95 8.57 27.03 24.86
CA ASN A 95 9.28 27.45 26.07
C ASN A 95 10.64 28.08 25.76
N LYS A 96 11.33 27.60 24.71
CA LYS A 96 12.65 28.13 24.32
C LYS A 96 12.56 29.45 23.55
N ASP A 97 11.66 29.53 22.58
CA ASP A 97 11.48 30.70 21.72
C ASP A 97 10.02 30.73 21.20
N THR A 98 9.15 31.38 21.98
CA THR A 98 7.73 31.48 21.64
C THR A 98 7.52 32.24 20.33
N GLU A 99 8.16 33.41 20.16
CA GLU A 99 7.92 34.26 18.99
C GLU A 99 8.45 33.62 17.70
N GLY A 100 9.68 33.10 17.70
CA GLY A 100 10.24 32.45 16.52
C GLY A 100 9.51 31.17 16.13
N THR A 101 9.02 30.39 17.11
CA THR A 101 8.21 29.18 16.86
C THR A 101 6.87 29.51 16.23
N LEU A 102 6.23 30.59 16.67
CA LEU A 102 4.98 31.08 16.08
C LEU A 102 5.21 31.56 14.65
N LEU A 103 6.23 32.39 14.42
CA LEU A 103 6.54 32.95 13.09
C LEU A 103 6.86 31.85 12.08
N LYS A 104 7.64 30.83 12.46
CA LYS A 104 7.94 29.66 11.61
C LYS A 104 6.68 28.88 11.21
N SER A 105 5.67 28.87 12.08
CA SER A 105 4.38 28.23 11.82
C SER A 105 3.40 29.13 11.05
N GLY A 106 3.86 30.31 10.59
CA GLY A 106 3.02 31.27 9.90
C GLY A 106 1.99 31.95 10.82
N VAL A 107 2.29 32.08 12.11
CA VAL A 107 1.46 32.79 13.10
C VAL A 107 2.26 33.92 13.74
N LYS A 108 1.63 35.07 13.99
CA LYS A 108 2.25 36.17 14.73
C LYS A 108 1.68 36.23 16.15
N PRO A 109 2.49 36.46 17.20
CA PRO A 109 1.99 36.70 18.55
C PRO A 109 0.96 37.84 18.57
N MET A 110 -0.11 37.71 19.37
CA MET A 110 -1.27 38.62 19.41
C MET A 110 -0.98 40.05 19.93
N SER A 111 0.28 40.44 20.10
CA SER A 111 0.67 41.68 20.79
C SER A 111 0.31 42.97 20.05
N THR A 112 0.02 42.98 18.75
CA THR A 112 -0.39 44.21 18.05
C THR A 112 -1.30 43.93 16.84
N ALA A 113 -2.56 43.53 17.07
CA ALA A 113 -3.58 43.64 16.04
C ALA A 113 -3.87 45.13 15.79
N LYS A 114 -3.01 45.80 15.01
CA LYS A 114 -3.28 47.15 14.54
C LYS A 114 -4.48 47.07 13.60
N ARG A 115 -5.56 47.79 13.93
CA ARG A 115 -6.62 48.06 12.94
C ARG A 115 -5.95 48.64 11.69
N PRO A 116 -6.38 48.26 10.47
CA PRO A 116 -5.88 48.90 9.27
C PRO A 116 -6.05 50.41 9.41
N ALA A 117 -4.99 51.17 9.16
CA ALA A 117 -4.96 52.61 9.38
C ALA A 117 -5.81 53.40 8.36
N ASN A 118 -6.21 52.74 7.27
CA ASN A 118 -7.03 53.29 6.19
C ASN A 118 -8.21 52.35 5.94
N ASN A 119 -9.37 52.93 5.60
CA ASN A 119 -10.58 52.19 5.23
C ASN A 119 -10.57 51.67 3.77
N THR A 120 -9.44 51.77 3.07
CA THR A 120 -9.33 51.32 1.69
C THR A 120 -8.82 49.87 1.62
N CYS A 121 -9.53 49.01 0.90
CA CYS A 121 -9.10 47.63 0.68
C CYS A 121 -7.86 47.55 -0.24
N LEU A 122 -6.85 46.79 0.15
CA LEU A 122 -5.60 46.62 -0.62
C LEU A 122 -5.73 45.79 -1.92
N VAL A 123 -6.90 45.20 -2.18
CA VAL A 123 -7.14 44.34 -3.38
C VAL A 123 -8.07 45.03 -4.37
N CYS A 124 -9.26 45.46 -3.93
CA CYS A 124 -10.23 46.11 -4.81
C CYS A 124 -10.17 47.64 -4.80
N TYR A 125 -9.37 48.24 -3.90
CA TYR A 125 -9.24 49.70 -3.73
C TYR A 125 -10.54 50.43 -3.38
N HIS A 126 -11.61 49.73 -3.00
CA HIS A 126 -12.83 50.35 -2.47
C HIS A 126 -12.66 50.74 -1.01
N GLU A 127 -13.31 51.85 -0.64
CA GLU A 127 -13.49 52.24 0.76
C GLU A 127 -14.57 51.36 1.39
N ASP A 128 -14.26 50.78 2.55
CA ASP A 128 -15.13 49.87 3.29
C ASP A 128 -14.88 50.10 4.80
N GLU A 129 -15.97 50.27 5.56
CA GLU A 129 -15.89 50.46 7.01
C GLU A 129 -15.56 49.15 7.75
N GLU A 130 -15.75 47.99 7.11
CA GLU A 130 -15.57 46.67 7.71
C GLU A 130 -14.37 45.90 7.12
N LEU A 131 -13.18 46.52 7.12
CA LEU A 131 -11.95 45.82 6.76
C LEU A 131 -11.55 44.77 7.82
N ARG A 132 -11.27 43.55 7.35
CA ARG A 132 -10.76 42.45 8.18
C ARG A 132 -9.29 42.20 7.89
N ALA A 133 -8.52 41.99 8.94
CA ALA A 133 -7.10 41.68 8.87
C ALA A 133 -6.75 40.47 9.73
N LEU A 134 -5.73 39.72 9.30
CA LEU A 134 -5.03 38.78 10.17
C LEU A 134 -4.07 39.56 11.09
N CYS A 135 -3.31 38.85 11.94
CA CYS A 135 -2.34 39.48 12.85
C CYS A 135 -1.17 40.23 12.13
N CYS A 136 -1.06 40.12 10.81
CA CYS A 136 -0.13 40.91 9.99
C CYS A 136 -0.56 42.36 9.83
N GLY A 137 -1.84 42.70 10.05
CA GLY A 137 -2.38 44.05 9.91
C GLY A 137 -2.78 44.44 8.48
N HIS A 138 -2.60 43.56 7.50
CA HIS A 138 -3.06 43.80 6.12
C HIS A 138 -4.60 43.71 6.06
N GLY A 139 -5.25 44.84 5.78
CA GLY A 139 -6.71 44.98 5.76
C GLY A 139 -7.33 44.73 4.38
N PHE A 140 -8.39 43.93 4.35
CA PHE A 140 -9.16 43.65 3.13
C PHE A 140 -10.65 43.58 3.46
N CYS A 141 -11.50 43.97 2.50
CA CYS A 141 -12.95 43.90 2.70
C CYS A 141 -13.44 42.45 2.76
N VAL A 142 -14.63 42.26 3.32
CA VAL A 142 -15.27 40.95 3.46
C VAL A 142 -15.45 40.27 2.11
N HIS A 143 -15.82 41.04 1.07
CA HIS A 143 -16.00 40.54 -0.28
C HIS A 143 -14.71 39.94 -0.87
N CYS A 144 -13.57 40.63 -0.72
CA CYS A 144 -12.28 40.12 -1.20
C CYS A 144 -11.85 38.86 -0.46
N TRP A 145 -12.00 38.81 0.87
CA TRP A 145 -11.71 37.60 1.65
C TRP A 145 -12.56 36.41 1.18
N LYS A 146 -13.86 36.63 1.00
CA LYS A 146 -14.79 35.60 0.52
C LYS A 146 -14.38 35.10 -0.87
N ALA A 147 -14.20 35.99 -1.84
CA ALA A 147 -13.80 35.63 -3.20
C ALA A 147 -12.46 34.87 -3.22
N TYR A 148 -11.50 35.30 -2.39
CA TYR A 148 -10.21 34.65 -2.26
C TYR A 148 -10.34 33.23 -1.70
N PHE A 149 -11.07 33.04 -0.59
CA PHE A 149 -11.30 31.71 -0.03
C PHE A 149 -12.08 30.80 -0.99
N GLU A 150 -13.11 31.32 -1.66
CA GLU A 150 -13.86 30.58 -2.69
C GLU A 150 -12.94 30.08 -3.81
N THR A 151 -12.05 30.95 -4.29
CA THR A 151 -11.09 30.62 -5.36
C THR A 151 -10.10 29.56 -4.88
N ARG A 152 -9.46 29.76 -3.72
CA ARG A 152 -8.50 28.79 -3.14
C ARG A 152 -9.12 27.42 -2.87
N LEU A 153 -10.35 27.39 -2.37
CA LEU A 153 -11.09 26.15 -2.18
C LEU A 153 -11.45 25.47 -3.50
N SER A 154 -11.63 26.23 -4.58
CA SER A 154 -11.92 25.70 -5.91
C SER A 154 -10.68 25.12 -6.58
N GLU A 155 -9.51 25.75 -6.40
CA GLU A 155 -8.20 25.25 -6.86
C GLU A 155 -7.78 23.93 -6.17
N GLY A 156 -8.30 23.64 -4.97
CA GLY A 156 -8.15 22.33 -4.30
C GLY A 156 -6.76 22.06 -3.68
N VAL A 157 -5.95 23.10 -3.49
CA VAL A 157 -4.50 22.95 -3.24
C VAL A 157 -4.15 22.64 -1.77
N SER A 158 -4.84 23.21 -0.77
CA SER A 158 -4.64 22.89 0.67
C SER A 158 -5.64 23.64 1.55
N SER A 159 -5.82 23.21 2.80
CA SER A 159 -6.48 24.01 3.85
C SER A 159 -5.61 25.18 4.38
N LYS A 160 -4.29 25.18 4.13
CA LYS A 160 -3.38 26.25 4.55
C LYS A 160 -3.50 27.46 3.62
N ILE A 161 -4.40 28.39 3.95
CA ILE A 161 -4.60 29.61 3.18
C ILE A 161 -3.85 30.78 3.83
N SER A 162 -2.89 31.37 3.10
CA SER A 162 -2.12 32.54 3.55
C SER A 162 -2.83 33.87 3.27
N CYS A 163 -2.35 34.93 3.92
CA CYS A 163 -2.73 36.31 3.66
C CYS A 163 -2.64 36.67 2.16
N MET A 164 -3.54 37.54 1.69
CA MET A 164 -3.57 38.02 0.30
C MET A 164 -2.48 39.05 -0.03
N ALA A 165 -1.78 39.60 0.97
CA ALA A 165 -0.72 40.58 0.76
C ALA A 165 0.53 39.91 0.15
N SER A 166 1.20 40.66 -0.75
CA SER A 166 2.46 40.22 -1.34
C SER A 166 3.51 39.94 -0.26
N ASN A 167 4.23 38.82 -0.41
CA ASN A 167 5.27 38.36 0.52
C ASN A 167 4.81 38.11 1.98
N CYS A 168 3.51 37.98 2.22
CA CYS A 168 3.00 37.66 3.56
C CYS A 168 2.70 36.16 3.71
N MET A 169 3.50 35.47 4.52
CA MET A 169 3.36 34.02 4.78
C MET A 169 2.43 33.69 5.95
N LEU A 170 1.72 34.68 6.50
CA LEU A 170 0.84 34.48 7.65
C LEU A 170 -0.39 33.66 7.24
N VAL A 171 -0.66 32.56 7.93
CA VAL A 171 -1.77 31.65 7.65
C VAL A 171 -3.04 32.14 8.33
N ALA A 172 -4.16 32.11 7.60
CA ALA A 172 -5.48 32.40 8.14
C ALA A 172 -5.94 31.27 9.08
N PRO A 173 -6.26 31.55 10.36
CA PRO A 173 -6.78 30.53 11.25
C PRO A 173 -8.10 29.93 10.74
N PRO A 174 -8.39 28.64 11.00
CA PRO A 174 -9.64 28.00 10.56
C PRO A 174 -10.91 28.79 10.89
N GLU A 175 -11.00 29.32 12.11
CA GLU A 175 -12.13 30.15 12.56
C GLU A 175 -12.30 31.45 11.77
N PHE A 176 -11.21 32.01 11.23
CA PHE A 176 -11.27 33.20 10.40
C PHE A 176 -11.85 32.87 9.03
N VAL A 177 -11.38 31.77 8.42
CA VAL A 177 -11.87 31.28 7.13
C VAL A 177 -13.35 30.89 7.23
N LEU A 178 -13.71 30.09 8.24
CA LEU A 178 -15.10 29.67 8.46
C LEU A 178 -16.02 30.87 8.66
N ARG A 179 -15.63 31.90 9.41
CA ARG A 179 -16.46 33.11 9.60
C ARG A 179 -16.63 33.96 8.34
N ALA A 180 -15.78 33.80 7.34
CA ALA A 180 -15.88 34.52 6.06
C ALA A 180 -16.65 33.74 4.98
N LEU A 181 -16.92 32.44 5.20
CA LEU A 181 -17.64 31.58 4.27
C LEU A 181 -19.11 31.45 4.65
N ASP A 182 -19.98 32.04 3.83
CA ASP A 182 -21.43 32.03 4.06
C ASP A 182 -22.11 30.75 3.56
N LYS A 183 -21.61 30.16 2.46
CA LYS A 183 -22.22 28.98 1.84
C LYS A 183 -21.86 27.72 2.62
N ALA A 184 -22.87 26.99 3.10
CA ALA A 184 -22.68 25.73 3.84
C ALA A 184 -21.83 24.69 3.07
N SER A 185 -22.00 24.61 1.74
CA SER A 185 -21.23 23.71 0.88
C SER A 185 -19.73 24.02 0.87
N LEU A 186 -19.34 25.29 0.89
CA LEU A 186 -17.94 25.70 0.95
C LEU A 186 -17.32 25.50 2.33
N ARG A 187 -18.10 25.73 3.39
CA ARG A 187 -17.68 25.43 4.76
C ARG A 187 -17.36 23.95 4.92
N ALA A 188 -18.30 23.08 4.52
CA ALA A 188 -18.09 21.63 4.55
C ALA A 188 -16.89 21.19 3.69
N LYS A 189 -16.69 21.84 2.53
CA LYS A 189 -15.51 21.59 1.68
C LYS A 189 -14.20 21.96 2.39
N TYR A 190 -14.16 23.11 3.06
CA TYR A 190 -12.98 23.55 3.82
C TYR A 190 -12.71 22.64 5.02
N GLU A 191 -13.74 22.26 5.77
CA GLU A 191 -13.63 21.32 6.90
C GLU A 191 -13.09 19.96 6.43
N ARG A 192 -13.56 19.46 5.27
CA ARG A 192 -13.01 18.25 4.65
C ARG A 192 -11.53 18.37 4.30
N PHE A 193 -11.09 19.53 3.80
CA PHE A 193 -9.67 19.78 3.54
C PHE A 193 -8.84 19.86 4.82
N LEU A 194 -9.37 20.51 5.87
CA LEU A 194 -8.71 20.54 7.18
C LEU A 194 -8.56 19.14 7.76
N TYR A 195 -9.63 18.35 7.78
CA TYR A 195 -9.60 16.96 8.24
C TYR A 195 -8.58 16.13 7.44
N ARG A 196 -8.56 16.28 6.12
CA ARG A 196 -7.57 15.62 5.26
C ARG A 196 -6.14 15.99 5.65
N ASP A 197 -5.85 17.29 5.77
CA ASP A 197 -4.51 17.78 6.09
C ASP A 197 -4.08 17.36 7.51
N TYR A 198 -5.01 17.31 8.47
CA TYR A 198 -4.76 16.79 9.82
C TYR A 198 -4.38 15.30 9.81
N VAL A 199 -5.15 14.47 9.12
CA VAL A 199 -4.86 13.03 9.03
C VAL A 199 -3.54 12.79 8.29
N MET A 200 -3.30 13.46 7.17
CA MET A 200 -2.07 13.29 6.37
C MET A 200 -0.81 13.79 7.07
N SER A 201 -0.92 14.79 7.95
CA SER A 201 0.21 15.29 8.74
C SER A 201 0.49 14.48 10.00
N HIS A 202 -0.46 13.65 10.45
CA HIS A 202 -0.28 12.83 11.64
C HIS A 202 0.66 11.64 11.33
N PRO A 203 1.67 11.38 12.18
CA PRO A 203 2.67 10.34 11.92
C PRO A 203 2.05 8.94 11.87
N GLU A 204 1.06 8.66 12.71
CA GLU A 204 0.43 7.34 12.85
C GLU A 204 -0.82 7.12 11.98
N LEU A 205 -1.37 8.13 11.28
CA LEU A 205 -2.67 8.00 10.60
C LEU A 205 -2.53 7.97 9.08
N ARG A 206 -3.24 7.06 8.41
CA ARG A 206 -3.35 7.02 6.94
C ARG A 206 -4.78 6.77 6.52
N PHE A 207 -5.22 7.43 5.46
CA PHE A 207 -6.51 7.10 4.84
C PHE A 207 -6.46 5.69 4.25
N CYS A 208 -7.56 4.96 4.37
CA CYS A 208 -7.74 3.74 3.61
C CYS A 208 -7.81 4.06 2.12
N VAL A 209 -7.14 3.25 1.30
CA VAL A 209 -7.17 3.37 -0.17
C VAL A 209 -8.21 2.51 -0.85
N GLY A 210 -9.01 1.77 -0.06
CA GLY A 210 -10.13 1.00 -0.56
C GLY A 210 -11.18 1.92 -1.21
N LYS A 211 -11.77 1.44 -2.31
CA LYS A 211 -12.80 2.17 -3.05
C LYS A 211 -13.97 2.51 -2.11
N ASP A 212 -14.36 3.79 -2.09
CA ASP A 212 -15.45 4.33 -1.27
C ASP A 212 -15.32 4.05 0.24
N CYS A 213 -14.11 3.73 0.72
CA CYS A 213 -13.85 3.47 2.14
C CYS A 213 -13.44 4.76 2.86
N LEU A 214 -14.19 5.14 3.90
CA LEU A 214 -13.94 6.33 4.71
C LEU A 214 -13.11 6.07 5.98
N MET A 215 -12.59 4.86 6.14
CA MET A 215 -11.80 4.51 7.32
C MET A 215 -10.42 5.15 7.27
N VAL A 216 -9.89 5.49 8.45
CA VAL A 216 -8.50 5.89 8.64
C VAL A 216 -7.81 4.78 9.43
N VAL A 217 -6.69 4.30 8.91
CA VAL A 217 -5.85 3.32 9.59
C VAL A 217 -4.86 4.04 10.48
N ARG A 218 -4.81 3.66 11.76
CA ARG A 218 -3.80 4.07 12.72
C ARG A 218 -2.76 2.97 12.91
N SER A 219 -1.49 3.32 12.91
CA SER A 219 -0.39 2.40 13.23
C SER A 219 0.82 3.12 13.81
N LYS A 220 1.54 2.42 14.70
CA LYS A 220 2.83 2.86 15.26
C LYS A 220 4.03 2.35 14.48
N GLU A 221 3.79 1.60 13.41
CA GLU A 221 4.85 1.04 12.57
C GLU A 221 5.62 2.16 11.88
N THR A 222 6.95 2.11 11.97
CA THR A 222 7.86 3.05 11.30
C THR A 222 8.47 2.47 10.04
N LYS A 223 8.31 1.16 9.82
CA LYS A 223 8.76 0.42 8.64
C LYS A 223 7.60 0.21 7.66
N PRO A 224 7.87 0.09 6.34
CA PRO A 224 6.85 -0.15 5.32
C PRO A 224 6.28 -1.57 5.42
N LYS A 225 5.28 -1.74 6.28
CA LYS A 225 4.53 -2.98 6.46
C LYS A 225 3.16 -2.92 5.79
N LYS A 226 2.59 -4.10 5.57
CA LYS A 226 1.26 -4.31 4.98
C LYS A 226 0.19 -4.01 6.03
N ALA A 227 -0.62 -2.99 5.80
CA ALA A 227 -1.84 -2.73 6.55
C ALA A 227 -3.04 -3.24 5.76
N THR A 228 -3.96 -3.95 6.42
CA THR A 228 -5.20 -4.44 5.78
C THR A 228 -6.40 -3.85 6.50
N CYS A 229 -7.17 -2.99 5.82
CA CYS A 229 -8.32 -2.33 6.45
C CYS A 229 -9.35 -3.37 6.93
N THR A 230 -9.79 -3.26 8.19
CA THR A 230 -10.73 -4.25 8.76
C THR A 230 -12.12 -4.19 8.12
N LYS A 231 -12.52 -3.02 7.59
CA LYS A 231 -13.83 -2.78 6.98
C LYS A 231 -13.91 -3.23 5.51
N CYS A 232 -13.02 -2.74 4.66
CA CYS A 232 -13.08 -3.00 3.21
C CYS A 232 -12.07 -4.05 2.72
N LYS A 233 -11.25 -4.60 3.63
CA LYS A 233 -10.22 -5.62 3.36
C LYS A 233 -9.14 -5.24 2.35
N THR A 234 -9.11 -3.98 1.90
CA THR A 234 -8.04 -3.46 1.03
C THR A 234 -6.73 -3.39 1.80
N SER A 235 -5.67 -3.97 1.23
CA SER A 235 -4.32 -3.93 1.78
C SER A 235 -3.45 -2.88 1.09
N PHE A 236 -2.60 -2.21 1.86
CA PHE A 236 -1.68 -1.17 1.36
C PHE A 236 -0.49 -1.01 2.30
N CYS A 237 0.52 -0.23 1.89
CA CYS A 237 1.66 0.12 2.72
C CYS A 237 1.28 1.16 3.77
N VAL A 238 1.52 0.84 5.05
CA VAL A 238 1.17 1.71 6.19
C VAL A 238 1.91 3.05 6.20
N ILE A 239 3.04 3.16 5.48
CA ILE A 239 3.85 4.39 5.45
C ILE A 239 3.42 5.32 4.32
N CYS A 240 3.38 4.80 3.08
CA CYS A 240 3.18 5.63 1.88
C CYS A 240 1.78 5.53 1.26
N GLY A 241 0.94 4.60 1.72
CA GLY A 241 -0.45 4.46 1.27
C GLY A 241 -0.63 3.79 -0.09
N VAL A 242 0.43 3.52 -0.87
CA VAL A 242 0.31 2.73 -2.11
C VAL A 242 0.26 1.24 -1.80
N ASP A 243 0.10 0.39 -2.81
CA ASP A 243 0.19 -1.06 -2.66
C ASP A 243 1.43 -1.48 -1.88
N TYR A 244 1.28 -2.49 -1.02
CA TYR A 244 2.40 -3.03 -0.26
C TYR A 244 3.53 -3.47 -1.20
N HIS A 245 4.77 -3.17 -0.89
CA HIS A 245 5.80 -3.17 -1.94
C HIS A 245 7.12 -3.76 -1.48
N ALA A 246 7.12 -4.67 -0.51
CA ALA A 246 8.34 -5.39 -0.11
C ALA A 246 8.84 -6.29 -1.26
N PRO A 247 10.15 -6.32 -1.55
CA PRO A 247 11.29 -5.82 -0.77
C PRO A 247 11.73 -4.38 -1.13
N THR A 248 10.90 -3.60 -1.82
CA THR A 248 11.24 -2.23 -2.20
C THR A 248 10.88 -1.24 -1.08
N SER A 249 11.72 -0.23 -0.83
CA SER A 249 11.40 0.89 0.08
C SER A 249 10.35 1.84 -0.53
N CYS A 250 9.61 2.60 0.29
CA CYS A 250 8.64 3.61 -0.19
C CYS A 250 9.23 4.58 -1.23
N ASP A 251 10.47 5.05 -1.02
CA ASP A 251 11.12 6.00 -1.92
C ASP A 251 11.43 5.39 -3.29
N THR A 252 11.93 4.16 -3.28
CA THR A 252 12.29 3.43 -4.50
C THR A 252 11.05 3.09 -5.32
N ILE A 253 9.97 2.62 -4.69
CA ILE A 253 8.73 2.32 -5.45
C ILE A 253 8.10 3.61 -5.98
N LYS A 254 8.13 4.71 -5.22
CA LYS A 254 7.64 6.01 -5.70
C LYS A 254 8.41 6.49 -6.92
N LYS A 255 9.74 6.40 -6.91
CA LYS A 255 10.59 6.72 -8.08
C LYS A 255 10.28 5.83 -9.28
N TRP A 256 10.08 4.53 -9.03
CA TRP A 256 9.73 3.58 -10.08
C TRP A 256 8.39 3.90 -10.73
N LEU A 257 7.34 4.15 -9.93
CA LEU A 257 6.01 4.47 -10.44
C LEU A 257 5.99 5.79 -11.23
N ILE A 258 6.71 6.82 -10.77
CA ILE A 258 6.88 8.07 -11.53
C ILE A 258 7.56 7.77 -12.87
N LYS A 259 8.65 7.00 -12.86
CA LYS A 259 9.36 6.62 -14.09
C LYS A 259 8.47 5.84 -15.06
N CYS A 260 7.64 4.92 -14.56
CA CYS A 260 6.69 4.19 -15.38
C CYS A 260 5.62 5.10 -15.99
N ALA A 261 5.16 6.13 -15.28
CA ALA A 261 4.24 7.10 -15.83
C ALA A 261 4.89 7.92 -16.97
N ASP A 262 6.13 8.38 -16.76
CA ASP A 262 6.87 9.22 -17.71
C ASP A 262 7.28 8.47 -18.99
N ASP A 263 7.68 7.19 -18.89
CA ASP A 263 8.19 6.38 -20.01
C ASP A 263 7.14 5.43 -20.64
N SER A 264 5.86 5.56 -20.23
CA SER A 264 4.76 4.63 -20.56
C SER A 264 4.53 4.41 -22.06
N GLU A 265 4.65 5.46 -22.89
CA GLU A 265 4.40 5.39 -24.34
C GLU A 265 5.43 4.50 -25.07
N THR A 266 6.69 4.49 -24.64
CA THR A 266 7.74 3.65 -25.26
C THR A 266 7.65 2.20 -24.80
N ALA A 267 7.25 1.98 -23.54
CA ALA A 267 7.17 0.65 -22.95
C ALA A 267 5.91 -0.13 -23.38
N ASN A 268 4.77 0.57 -23.52
CA ASN A 268 3.52 -0.04 -23.96
C ASN A 268 3.59 -0.58 -25.39
N TYR A 269 4.31 0.11 -26.29
CA TYR A 269 4.50 -0.31 -27.68
C TYR A 269 5.23 -1.67 -27.82
N ILE A 270 6.09 -2.03 -26.85
CA ILE A 270 6.93 -3.24 -26.90
C ILE A 270 6.21 -4.46 -26.27
N SER A 271 5.18 -4.24 -25.45
CA SER A 271 4.46 -5.33 -24.77
C SER A 271 3.42 -6.03 -25.66
N ALA A 272 3.88 -6.80 -26.64
CA ALA A 272 2.99 -7.63 -27.45
C ALA A 272 2.37 -8.76 -26.60
N HIS A 273 1.04 -8.91 -26.66
CA HIS A 273 0.28 -9.98 -25.97
C HIS A 273 0.48 -11.35 -26.63
N THR A 274 1.01 -11.36 -27.85
CA THR A 274 1.34 -12.54 -28.63
C THR A 274 2.83 -12.53 -28.96
N LYS A 275 3.45 -13.70 -28.94
CA LYS A 275 4.87 -13.89 -29.26
C LYS A 275 5.06 -15.14 -30.11
N ASP A 276 6.12 -15.19 -30.90
CA ASP A 276 6.41 -16.35 -31.75
C ASP A 276 7.25 -17.40 -31.02
N CYS A 277 6.97 -18.68 -31.30
CA CYS A 277 7.79 -19.79 -30.83
C CYS A 277 9.23 -19.68 -31.35
N PRO A 278 10.26 -19.76 -30.50
CA PRO A 278 11.65 -19.62 -30.94
C PRO A 278 12.14 -20.76 -31.85
N GLN A 279 11.46 -21.91 -31.85
CA GLN A 279 11.85 -23.06 -32.67
C GLN A 279 11.04 -23.22 -33.97
N CYS A 280 9.75 -22.91 -33.95
CA CYS A 280 8.87 -23.16 -35.11
C CYS A 280 8.08 -21.93 -35.60
N HIS A 281 8.28 -20.78 -34.96
CA HIS A 281 7.65 -19.50 -35.29
C HIS A 281 6.12 -19.53 -35.33
N ALA A 282 5.49 -20.51 -34.69
CA ALA A 282 4.05 -20.48 -34.45
C ALA A 282 3.74 -19.35 -33.47
N CYS A 283 2.72 -18.54 -33.78
CA CYS A 283 2.22 -17.51 -32.88
C CYS A 283 1.63 -18.15 -31.61
N ILE A 284 2.04 -17.67 -30.44
CA ILE A 284 1.65 -18.15 -29.11
C ILE A 284 1.07 -16.97 -28.32
N GLU A 285 -0.10 -17.20 -27.75
CA GLU A 285 -0.73 -16.32 -26.76
C GLU A 285 -0.47 -16.84 -25.34
N LYS A 286 -0.26 -15.93 -24.39
CA LYS A 286 -0.05 -16.30 -22.98
C LYS A 286 -1.40 -16.69 -22.37
N ASN A 287 -1.54 -17.96 -21.94
CA ASN A 287 -2.78 -18.54 -21.44
C ASN A 287 -2.72 -18.93 -19.94
N GLY A 288 -1.74 -18.42 -19.20
CA GLY A 288 -1.49 -18.74 -17.80
C GLY A 288 -0.43 -17.82 -17.20
N GLY A 289 -0.31 -17.85 -15.87
CA GLY A 289 0.66 -17.04 -15.14
C GLY A 289 2.09 -17.54 -15.30
N CYS A 290 2.27 -18.84 -15.55
CA CYS A 290 3.58 -19.48 -15.68
C CYS A 290 4.37 -18.96 -16.89
N ASN A 291 5.65 -18.64 -16.67
CA ASN A 291 6.58 -18.25 -17.75
C ASN A 291 7.21 -19.47 -18.46
N HIS A 292 7.01 -20.68 -17.94
CA HIS A 292 7.37 -21.94 -18.59
C HIS A 292 6.33 -22.30 -19.65
N MET A 293 6.68 -22.03 -20.91
CA MET A 293 5.79 -22.28 -22.04
C MET A 293 6.16 -23.60 -22.73
N GLN A 294 5.16 -24.39 -23.11
CA GLN A 294 5.31 -25.52 -24.01
C GLN A 294 4.57 -25.23 -25.32
N CYS A 295 5.30 -25.24 -26.45
CA CYS A 295 4.68 -25.00 -27.75
C CYS A 295 3.71 -26.12 -28.11
N ALA A 296 2.44 -25.79 -28.41
CA ALA A 296 1.44 -26.80 -28.77
C ALA A 296 1.81 -27.58 -30.06
N LYS A 297 2.48 -26.93 -31.02
CA LYS A 297 2.87 -27.47 -32.34
C LYS A 297 4.11 -28.34 -32.29
N CYS A 298 5.24 -27.82 -31.78
CA CYS A 298 6.53 -28.54 -31.78
C CYS A 298 6.93 -29.15 -30.43
N LYS A 299 6.12 -28.95 -29.38
CA LYS A 299 6.37 -29.41 -27.99
C LYS A 299 7.67 -28.89 -27.36
N HIS A 300 8.31 -27.88 -27.96
CA HIS A 300 9.47 -27.22 -27.37
C HIS A 300 9.10 -26.45 -26.10
N HIS A 301 9.97 -26.53 -25.09
CA HIS A 301 9.82 -25.84 -23.82
C HIS A 301 10.76 -24.63 -23.77
N PHE A 302 10.23 -23.45 -23.51
CA PHE A 302 11.00 -22.20 -23.52
C PHE A 302 10.46 -21.20 -22.50
N CYS A 303 11.28 -20.20 -22.18
CA CYS A 303 10.90 -19.10 -21.28
C CYS A 303 10.18 -17.99 -22.05
N TRP A 304 9.01 -17.56 -21.57
CA TRP A 304 8.22 -16.47 -22.16
C TRP A 304 8.94 -15.12 -22.18
N MET A 305 9.86 -14.89 -21.24
CA MET A 305 10.55 -13.61 -21.10
C MET A 305 11.76 -13.49 -22.03
N CYS A 306 12.64 -14.48 -22.04
CA CYS A 306 13.91 -14.40 -22.77
C CYS A 306 13.96 -15.26 -24.04
N PHE A 307 12.93 -16.06 -24.31
CA PHE A 307 12.87 -17.03 -25.42
C PHE A 307 13.94 -18.13 -25.41
N GLY A 308 14.74 -18.23 -24.35
CA GLY A 308 15.72 -19.29 -24.17
C GLY A 308 15.09 -20.63 -23.83
N ASP A 309 15.83 -21.71 -24.07
CA ASP A 309 15.44 -23.08 -23.70
C ASP A 309 15.14 -23.17 -22.19
N TRP A 310 14.03 -23.81 -21.84
CA TRP A 310 13.68 -24.00 -20.44
C TRP A 310 14.69 -24.87 -19.68
N LYS A 311 15.36 -25.81 -20.35
CA LYS A 311 16.38 -26.68 -19.71
C LYS A 311 17.53 -25.89 -19.10
N SER A 312 17.90 -24.75 -19.70
CA SER A 312 18.94 -23.88 -19.11
C SER A 312 18.44 -23.07 -17.90
N HIS A 313 17.12 -22.96 -17.70
CA HIS A 313 16.48 -22.21 -16.61
C HIS A 313 16.49 -22.93 -15.25
N GLY A 314 17.36 -23.92 -15.06
CA GLY A 314 17.56 -24.60 -13.76
C GLY A 314 19.02 -24.89 -13.40
N SER A 315 19.98 -24.47 -14.23
CA SER A 315 21.42 -24.64 -13.99
C SER A 315 21.96 -23.58 -13.02
N GLU A 316 23.12 -23.84 -12.40
CA GLU A 316 23.83 -22.88 -11.51
C GLU A 316 24.13 -21.51 -12.18
N TYR A 317 23.93 -21.41 -13.49
CA TYR A 317 24.12 -20.21 -14.31
C TYR A 317 22.79 -19.59 -14.76
N TYR A 318 21.75 -19.58 -13.93
CA TYR A 318 20.48 -18.90 -14.21
C TYR A 318 20.69 -17.37 -14.36
N VAL A 319 20.62 -16.83 -15.58
CA VAL A 319 20.87 -15.39 -15.83
C VAL A 319 19.69 -14.68 -16.53
N CYS A 320 18.48 -15.23 -16.45
CA CYS A 320 17.30 -14.61 -17.09
C CYS A 320 16.86 -13.33 -16.36
N SER A 321 16.92 -13.29 -15.03
CA SER A 321 16.52 -12.14 -14.22
C SER A 321 17.54 -10.99 -14.25
N ARG A 322 18.82 -11.31 -14.38
CA ARG A 322 19.95 -10.37 -14.30
C ARG A 322 20.17 -9.58 -15.59
N TYR A 323 20.33 -8.26 -15.45
CA TYR A 323 20.71 -7.40 -16.58
C TYR A 323 22.22 -7.48 -16.84
N LYS A 324 22.61 -7.93 -18.05
CA LYS A 324 24.02 -7.98 -18.47
C LYS A 324 24.38 -6.69 -19.21
N GLU A 325 25.21 -5.87 -18.59
CA GLU A 325 25.80 -4.72 -19.27
C GLU A 325 26.91 -5.16 -20.24
N ASN A 326 26.90 -4.63 -21.46
CA ASN A 326 27.96 -4.90 -22.42
C ASN A 326 29.15 -3.94 -22.18
N PRO A 327 30.32 -4.41 -21.68
CA PRO A 327 31.40 -3.52 -21.22
C PRO A 327 32.24 -2.92 -22.36
N SER A 328 32.14 -3.42 -23.60
CA SER A 328 33.13 -3.14 -24.66
C SER A 328 33.03 -1.76 -25.33
N VAL A 329 32.17 -0.86 -24.85
CA VAL A 329 31.97 0.47 -25.44
C VAL A 329 31.91 1.50 -24.31
N ALA A 330 32.96 1.51 -23.47
CA ALA A 330 33.09 2.34 -22.29
C ALA A 330 33.55 3.79 -22.58
N ALA A 331 33.71 4.16 -23.85
CA ALA A 331 33.94 5.52 -24.29
C ALA A 331 32.88 5.91 -25.34
N GLU A 332 32.32 7.11 -25.20
CA GLU A 332 31.63 7.90 -26.24
C GLU A 332 30.07 8.05 -26.24
N ALA A 333 29.70 9.32 -26.51
CA ALA A 333 28.43 9.96 -26.89
C ALA A 333 27.16 9.82 -26.01
N ASN A 334 26.53 10.98 -25.73
CA ASN A 334 25.28 11.09 -24.95
C ASN A 334 24.12 10.22 -25.47
N HIS A 335 24.04 10.00 -26.79
CA HIS A 335 22.98 9.17 -27.40
C HIS A 335 23.09 7.69 -27.00
N VAL A 336 24.31 7.16 -26.86
CA VAL A 336 24.56 5.77 -26.43
C VAL A 336 24.18 5.58 -24.96
N LYS A 337 24.45 6.58 -24.11
CA LYS A 337 24.07 6.57 -22.69
C LYS A 337 22.55 6.58 -22.51
N ALA A 338 21.84 7.40 -23.27
CA ALA A 338 20.37 7.46 -23.25
C ALA A 338 19.75 6.11 -23.68
N ARG A 339 20.25 5.51 -24.76
CA ARG A 339 19.80 4.20 -25.22
C ARG A 339 20.04 3.09 -24.20
N ARG A 340 21.21 3.04 -23.55
CA ARG A 340 21.49 2.06 -22.49
C ARG A 340 20.60 2.23 -21.27
N ALA A 341 20.29 3.47 -20.90
CA ALA A 341 19.37 3.75 -19.79
C ALA A 341 17.96 3.24 -20.11
N LEU A 342 17.52 3.41 -21.37
CA LEU A 342 16.26 2.86 -21.87
C LEU A 342 16.26 1.33 -21.91
N GLU A 343 17.30 0.69 -22.48
CA GLU A 343 17.45 -0.77 -22.53
C GLU A 343 17.42 -1.38 -21.12
N LYS A 344 18.15 -0.78 -20.18
CA LYS A 344 18.09 -1.17 -18.77
C LYS A 344 16.67 -1.03 -18.23
N TYR A 345 16.02 0.13 -18.41
CA TYR A 345 14.66 0.35 -17.92
C TYR A 345 13.69 -0.70 -18.47
N LEU A 346 13.68 -0.94 -19.77
CA LEU A 346 12.81 -1.92 -20.43
C LEU A 346 13.03 -3.34 -19.87
N HIS A 347 14.28 -3.75 -19.64
CA HIS A 347 14.58 -5.06 -19.04
C HIS A 347 13.86 -5.27 -17.69
N TYR A 348 13.94 -4.28 -16.79
CA TYR A 348 13.31 -4.38 -15.47
C TYR A 348 11.79 -4.13 -15.55
N PHE A 349 11.33 -3.22 -16.42
CA PHE A 349 9.92 -2.91 -16.62
C PHE A 349 9.14 -4.10 -17.16
N GLU A 350 9.63 -4.76 -18.21
CA GLU A 350 8.96 -5.93 -18.79
C GLU A 350 8.79 -7.05 -17.77
N ARG A 351 9.76 -7.25 -16.86
CA ARG A 351 9.67 -8.27 -15.81
C ARG A 351 8.72 -7.88 -14.68
N TYR A 352 8.75 -6.61 -14.25
CA TYR A 352 7.77 -6.05 -13.31
C TYR A 352 6.33 -6.21 -13.86
N GLU A 353 6.11 -5.77 -15.09
CA GLU A 353 4.81 -5.82 -15.78
C GLU A 353 4.36 -7.26 -16.04
N ASN A 354 5.28 -8.16 -16.41
CA ASN A 354 4.97 -9.57 -16.62
C ASN A 354 4.51 -10.25 -15.33
N HIS A 355 5.17 -10.02 -14.20
CA HIS A 355 4.72 -10.56 -12.92
C HIS A 355 3.36 -9.97 -12.50
N ASN A 356 3.12 -8.67 -12.73
CA ASN A 356 1.81 -8.05 -12.53
C ASN A 356 0.70 -8.70 -13.36
N LYS A 357 0.97 -9.00 -14.66
CA LYS A 357 0.03 -9.72 -15.53
C LYS A 357 -0.18 -11.16 -15.06
N SER A 358 0.88 -11.86 -14.67
CA SER A 358 0.79 -13.23 -14.14
C SER A 358 -0.03 -13.30 -12.84
N LEU A 359 0.08 -12.31 -11.95
CA LEU A 359 -0.73 -12.21 -10.72
C LEU A 359 -2.24 -12.15 -11.01
N LYS A 360 -2.64 -11.40 -12.03
CA LYS A 360 -4.06 -11.33 -12.45
C LYS A 360 -4.57 -12.70 -12.94
N MET A 361 -3.75 -13.41 -13.72
CA MET A 361 -4.09 -14.76 -14.19
C MET A 361 -4.13 -15.78 -13.05
N GLU A 362 -3.28 -15.62 -12.03
CA GLU A 362 -3.28 -16.47 -10.83
C GLU A 362 -4.49 -16.23 -9.94
N GLU A 363 -5.01 -15.02 -9.88
CA GLU A 363 -6.27 -14.73 -9.19
C GLU A 363 -7.43 -15.50 -9.84
N GLU A 364 -7.51 -15.49 -11.18
CA GLU A 364 -8.49 -16.31 -11.92
C GLU A 364 -8.28 -17.82 -11.67
N LEU A 365 -7.02 -18.28 -11.64
CA LEU A 365 -6.70 -19.68 -11.34
C LEU A 365 -7.13 -20.07 -9.93
N ARG A 366 -6.91 -19.20 -8.94
CA ARG A 366 -7.32 -19.43 -7.55
C ARG A 366 -8.84 -19.57 -7.44
N GLU A 367 -9.60 -18.73 -8.13
CA GLU A 367 -11.06 -18.84 -8.19
C GLU A 367 -11.51 -20.13 -8.88
N LYS A 368 -10.84 -20.56 -9.94
CA LYS A 368 -11.11 -21.86 -10.60
C LYS A 368 -10.81 -23.03 -9.65
N ILE A 369 -9.71 -22.97 -8.90
CA ILE A 369 -9.36 -23.97 -7.89
C ILE A 369 -10.44 -24.03 -6.80
N LYS A 370 -10.87 -22.87 -6.27
CA LYS A 370 -11.93 -22.80 -5.25
C LYS A 370 -13.22 -23.47 -5.72
N ARG A 371 -13.69 -23.15 -6.93
CA ARG A 371 -14.88 -23.81 -7.52
C ARG A 371 -14.71 -25.32 -7.69
N LYS A 372 -13.51 -25.76 -8.08
CA LYS A 372 -13.20 -27.19 -8.23
C LYS A 372 -13.20 -27.92 -6.88
N ILE A 373 -12.71 -27.28 -5.82
CA ILE A 373 -12.78 -27.80 -4.45
C ILE A 373 -14.24 -27.94 -4.04
N ASP A 374 -15.04 -26.87 -4.20
CA ASP A 374 -16.46 -26.89 -3.85
C ASP A 374 -17.22 -28.00 -4.61
N ALA A 375 -16.94 -28.19 -5.91
CA ALA A 375 -17.54 -29.27 -6.69
C ALA A 375 -17.18 -30.66 -6.15
N LYS A 376 -15.91 -30.92 -5.83
CA LYS A 376 -15.46 -32.20 -5.27
C LYS A 376 -16.09 -32.49 -3.90
N VAL A 377 -16.20 -31.47 -3.06
CA VAL A 377 -16.85 -31.59 -1.75
C VAL A 377 -18.34 -31.91 -1.92
N ASN A 378 -19.02 -31.25 -2.86
CA ASN A 378 -20.43 -31.52 -3.18
C ASN A 378 -20.65 -32.92 -3.79
N GLU A 379 -19.68 -33.42 -4.56
CA GLU A 379 -19.66 -34.79 -5.10
C GLU A 379 -19.24 -35.84 -4.04
N HIS A 380 -19.03 -35.43 -2.78
CA HIS A 380 -18.62 -36.28 -1.66
C HIS A 380 -17.23 -36.94 -1.87
N GLU A 381 -16.38 -36.37 -2.73
CA GLU A 381 -14.99 -36.78 -2.94
C GLU A 381 -14.04 -36.19 -1.88
N GLY A 382 -14.39 -36.36 -0.61
CA GLY A 382 -13.65 -35.81 0.53
C GLY A 382 -14.14 -34.45 1.00
N THR A 383 -13.50 -33.95 2.05
CA THR A 383 -13.86 -32.69 2.73
C THR A 383 -13.07 -31.51 2.20
N TRP A 384 -13.47 -30.30 2.53
CA TRP A 384 -12.73 -29.10 2.15
C TRP A 384 -11.27 -29.13 2.67
N ILE A 385 -11.04 -29.69 3.87
CA ILE A 385 -9.72 -29.83 4.49
C ILE A 385 -8.81 -30.73 3.63
N ASP A 386 -9.36 -31.78 3.03
CA ASP A 386 -8.60 -32.70 2.17
C ASP A 386 -8.03 -32.00 0.93
N TRP A 387 -8.68 -30.92 0.48
CA TRP A 387 -8.32 -30.17 -0.74
C TRP A 387 -7.74 -28.78 -0.47
N GLN A 388 -7.73 -28.31 0.77
CA GLN A 388 -7.26 -26.97 1.17
C GLN A 388 -5.84 -26.68 0.67
N TYR A 389 -4.97 -27.71 0.61
CA TYR A 389 -3.59 -27.58 0.13
C TYR A 389 -3.49 -26.97 -1.27
N LEU A 390 -4.47 -27.18 -2.15
CA LEU A 390 -4.52 -26.58 -3.49
C LEU A 390 -4.75 -25.07 -3.45
N HIS A 391 -5.68 -24.65 -2.59
CA HIS A 391 -5.96 -23.24 -2.37
C HIS A 391 -4.78 -22.54 -1.68
N THR A 392 -4.16 -23.20 -0.71
CA THR A 392 -2.94 -22.71 -0.04
C THR A 392 -1.78 -22.59 -1.02
N ALA A 393 -1.59 -23.56 -1.92
CA ALA A 393 -0.55 -23.50 -2.96
C ALA A 393 -0.75 -22.31 -3.91
N ALA A 394 -1.98 -22.10 -4.39
CA ALA A 394 -2.31 -20.96 -5.25
C ALA A 394 -2.15 -19.61 -4.53
N THR A 395 -2.49 -19.56 -3.24
CA THR A 395 -2.34 -18.35 -2.42
C THR A 395 -0.86 -18.01 -2.18
N LEU A 396 -0.04 -19.01 -1.85
CA LEU A 396 1.40 -18.84 -1.69
C LEU A 396 2.07 -18.43 -3.00
N LEU A 397 1.66 -19.04 -4.12
CA LEU A 397 2.15 -18.69 -5.44
C LEU A 397 1.93 -17.20 -5.74
N ALA A 398 0.69 -16.71 -5.55
CA ALA A 398 0.37 -15.29 -5.73
C ALA A 398 1.20 -14.39 -4.80
N ARG A 399 1.40 -14.78 -3.53
CA ARG A 399 2.26 -14.06 -2.58
C ARG A 399 3.71 -13.98 -3.08
N CYS A 400 4.26 -15.07 -3.63
CA CYS A 400 5.62 -15.09 -4.16
C CYS A 400 5.77 -14.27 -5.45
N ARG A 401 4.80 -14.33 -6.36
CA ARG A 401 4.78 -13.45 -7.55
C ARG A 401 4.72 -11.99 -7.16
N TYR A 402 3.93 -11.65 -6.16
CA TYR A 402 3.84 -10.29 -5.64
C TYR A 402 5.19 -9.80 -5.13
N THR A 403 5.87 -10.59 -4.30
CA THR A 403 7.24 -10.26 -3.86
C THR A 403 8.18 -10.12 -5.05
N LEU A 404 8.17 -11.05 -6.01
CA LEU A 404 9.02 -10.98 -7.22
C LEU A 404 8.76 -9.73 -8.06
N GLN A 405 7.51 -9.33 -8.25
CA GLN A 405 7.18 -8.07 -8.94
C GLN A 405 7.98 -6.91 -8.35
N TYR A 406 7.99 -6.76 -7.03
CA TYR A 406 8.72 -5.68 -6.35
C TYR A 406 10.22 -5.92 -6.17
N THR A 407 10.76 -7.11 -6.48
CA THR A 407 12.22 -7.31 -6.54
C THR A 407 12.87 -6.56 -7.70
N TYR A 408 12.14 -6.36 -8.81
CA TYR A 408 12.67 -5.71 -10.01
C TYR A 408 12.91 -4.20 -9.86
N PRO A 409 11.96 -3.40 -9.34
CA PRO A 409 12.22 -2.01 -8.98
C PRO A 409 13.38 -1.86 -7.99
N PHE A 410 13.46 -2.74 -7.00
CA PHE A 410 14.57 -2.76 -6.04
C PHE A 410 15.92 -2.98 -6.75
N ALA A 411 16.05 -4.04 -7.56
CA ALA A 411 17.29 -4.34 -8.30
C ALA A 411 17.68 -3.26 -9.31
N TYR A 412 16.71 -2.56 -9.93
CA TYR A 412 16.97 -1.49 -10.88
C TYR A 412 17.73 -0.32 -10.24
N TYR A 413 17.30 0.09 -9.03
CA TYR A 413 17.89 1.19 -8.27
C TYR A 413 19.03 0.76 -7.33
N LEU A 414 19.23 -0.55 -7.11
CA LEU A 414 20.34 -1.06 -6.32
C LEU A 414 21.69 -0.80 -7.02
N GLU A 415 22.62 -0.23 -6.27
CA GLU A 415 23.98 0.05 -6.74
C GLU A 415 24.74 -1.25 -7.04
N LYS A 416 25.67 -1.18 -8.00
CA LYS A 416 26.51 -2.34 -8.33
C LYS A 416 27.47 -2.66 -7.20
N GLY A 417 27.58 -3.93 -6.89
CA GLY A 417 28.52 -4.44 -5.89
C GLY A 417 28.08 -5.81 -5.38
N PRO A 418 28.83 -6.38 -4.43
CA PRO A 418 28.60 -7.74 -3.92
C PRO A 418 27.17 -7.95 -3.39
N ARG A 419 26.58 -6.93 -2.79
CA ARG A 419 25.19 -6.97 -2.30
C ARG A 419 24.19 -7.15 -3.43
N LYS A 420 24.40 -6.49 -4.57
CA LYS A 420 23.54 -6.64 -5.74
C LYS A 420 23.72 -8.01 -6.38
N ASP A 421 24.95 -8.50 -6.47
CA ASP A 421 25.21 -9.84 -6.99
C ASP A 421 24.51 -10.93 -6.15
N LEU A 422 24.60 -10.82 -4.82
CA LEU A 422 23.90 -11.72 -3.90
C LEU A 422 22.38 -11.61 -4.04
N PHE A 423 21.84 -10.38 -4.11
CA PHE A 423 20.41 -10.15 -4.29
C PHE A 423 19.90 -10.75 -5.61
N GLU A 424 20.57 -10.49 -6.73
CA GLU A 424 20.18 -11.01 -8.05
C GLU A 424 20.26 -12.55 -8.10
N TYR A 425 21.22 -13.14 -7.37
CA TYR A 425 21.29 -14.60 -7.20
C TYR A 425 20.08 -15.14 -6.42
N GLN A 426 19.76 -14.55 -5.26
CA GLN A 426 18.58 -14.94 -4.46
C GLN A 426 17.27 -14.73 -5.22
N GLN A 427 17.15 -13.63 -5.96
CA GLN A 427 16.01 -13.33 -6.84
C GLN A 427 15.84 -14.42 -7.90
N GLY A 428 16.92 -14.85 -8.56
CA GLY A 428 16.89 -15.92 -9.54
C GLY A 428 16.47 -17.27 -8.94
N LEU A 429 16.92 -17.59 -7.73
CA LEU A 429 16.49 -18.80 -7.01
C LEU A 429 14.99 -18.76 -6.71
N LEU A 430 14.48 -17.64 -6.21
CA LEU A 430 13.03 -17.49 -5.96
C LEU A 430 12.23 -17.59 -7.25
N GLU A 431 12.66 -16.94 -8.33
CA GLU A 431 11.97 -16.99 -9.62
C GLU A 431 11.85 -18.42 -10.14
N LYS A 432 12.94 -19.21 -10.06
CA LYS A 432 12.91 -20.63 -10.42
C LYS A 432 11.85 -21.40 -9.63
N GLU A 433 11.88 -21.31 -8.30
CA GLU A 433 10.96 -22.06 -7.44
C GLU A 433 9.49 -21.61 -7.66
N VAL A 434 9.26 -20.33 -7.92
CA VAL A 434 7.93 -19.79 -8.24
C VAL A 434 7.40 -20.32 -9.56
N GLU A 435 8.22 -20.42 -10.60
CA GLU A 435 7.77 -20.99 -11.87
C GLU A 435 7.54 -22.50 -11.78
N GLU A 436 8.33 -23.23 -10.98
CA GLU A 436 8.07 -24.64 -10.67
C GLU A 436 6.74 -24.82 -9.92
N LEU A 437 6.47 -23.97 -8.92
CA LEU A 437 5.22 -23.97 -8.17
C LEU A 437 4.03 -23.61 -9.08
N ALA A 438 4.16 -22.55 -9.89
CA ALA A 438 3.13 -22.14 -10.86
C ALA A 438 2.78 -23.28 -11.81
N TRP A 439 3.81 -23.93 -12.36
CA TRP A 439 3.67 -25.11 -13.19
C TRP A 439 2.89 -26.19 -12.42
N ALA A 440 3.29 -26.57 -11.22
CA ALA A 440 2.64 -27.62 -10.43
C ALA A 440 1.16 -27.30 -10.10
N VAL A 441 0.85 -26.05 -9.75
CA VAL A 441 -0.51 -25.58 -9.40
C VAL A 441 -1.43 -25.58 -10.62
N GLU A 442 -0.98 -25.10 -11.78
CA GLU A 442 -1.78 -25.11 -13.02
C GLU A 442 -2.17 -26.54 -13.45
N ARG A 443 -1.44 -27.57 -13.00
CA ARG A 443 -1.72 -29.00 -13.27
C ARG A 443 -2.03 -29.82 -12.03
N ALA A 444 -2.49 -29.18 -10.95
CA ALA A 444 -2.82 -29.80 -9.68
C ALA A 444 -3.77 -31.02 -9.72
N GLY A 445 -4.48 -31.27 -10.83
CA GLY A 445 -5.26 -32.52 -11.03
C GLY A 445 -4.41 -33.76 -11.34
N THR A 446 -3.14 -33.58 -11.70
CA THR A 446 -2.20 -34.65 -12.08
C THR A 446 -0.89 -34.62 -11.29
N SER A 447 -0.65 -33.54 -10.54
CA SER A 447 0.55 -33.37 -9.72
C SER A 447 0.43 -34.15 -8.41
N ASP A 448 1.50 -34.81 -8.00
CA ASP A 448 1.59 -35.45 -6.68
C ASP A 448 1.53 -34.40 -5.55
N ARG A 449 0.74 -34.67 -4.50
CA ARG A 449 0.56 -33.74 -3.37
C ARG A 449 1.88 -33.45 -2.66
N GLY A 450 2.70 -34.47 -2.41
CA GLY A 450 4.00 -34.32 -1.75
C GLY A 450 4.96 -33.47 -2.58
N ALA A 451 4.96 -33.65 -3.91
CA ALA A 451 5.73 -32.79 -4.82
C ALA A 451 5.27 -31.32 -4.74
N LEU A 452 3.97 -31.06 -4.74
CA LEU A 452 3.42 -29.70 -4.64
C LEU A 452 3.81 -29.02 -3.31
N GLU A 453 3.64 -29.73 -2.19
CA GLU A 453 4.04 -29.23 -0.86
C GLU A 453 5.55 -28.95 -0.78
N ALA A 454 6.39 -29.77 -1.43
CA ALA A 454 7.82 -29.52 -1.51
C ALA A 454 8.16 -28.25 -2.31
N HIS A 455 7.46 -27.99 -3.43
CA HIS A 455 7.62 -26.73 -4.18
C HIS A 455 7.18 -25.52 -3.35
N MET A 456 6.06 -25.62 -2.62
CA MET A 456 5.57 -24.58 -1.71
C MET A 456 6.62 -24.23 -0.65
N HIS A 457 7.17 -25.24 0.05
CA HIS A 457 8.17 -25.03 1.09
C HIS A 457 9.43 -24.34 0.54
N ARG A 458 9.94 -24.77 -0.63
CA ARG A 458 11.11 -24.15 -1.25
C ARG A 458 10.84 -22.70 -1.65
N ALA A 459 9.73 -22.43 -2.33
CA ALA A 459 9.35 -21.08 -2.75
C ALA A 459 9.23 -20.13 -1.57
N GLU A 460 8.52 -20.54 -0.50
CA GLU A 460 8.33 -19.70 0.68
C GLU A 460 9.65 -19.45 1.42
N HIS A 461 10.50 -20.48 1.55
CA HIS A 461 11.82 -20.30 2.16
C HIS A 461 12.67 -19.29 1.38
N LYS A 462 12.72 -19.38 0.05
CA LYS A 462 13.50 -18.41 -0.77
C LYS A 462 12.92 -17.00 -0.67
N ARG A 463 11.59 -16.88 -0.61
CA ARG A 463 10.90 -15.59 -0.43
C ARG A 463 11.23 -14.95 0.90
N ILE A 464 11.13 -15.71 2.00
CA ILE A 464 11.47 -15.22 3.34
C ILE A 464 12.94 -14.81 3.42
N THR A 465 13.86 -15.61 2.88
CA THR A 465 15.29 -15.26 2.85
C THR A 465 15.52 -13.91 2.16
N LEU A 466 14.84 -13.65 1.05
CA LEU A 466 14.95 -12.37 0.33
C LEU A 466 14.36 -11.20 1.14
N LEU A 467 13.25 -11.44 1.83
CA LEU A 467 12.59 -10.43 2.67
C LEU A 467 13.34 -10.14 3.98
N GLN A 468 14.12 -11.08 4.51
CA GLN A 468 14.91 -10.87 5.72
C GLN A 468 15.86 -9.68 5.58
N ASP A 469 16.56 -9.58 4.45
CA ASP A 469 17.44 -8.44 4.13
C ASP A 469 16.70 -7.09 4.05
N PHE A 470 15.38 -7.13 3.84
CA PHE A 470 14.52 -5.95 3.78
C PHE A 470 13.99 -5.53 5.16
N PHE A 471 13.53 -6.49 5.97
CA PHE A 471 12.96 -6.22 7.29
C PHE A 471 14.02 -6.01 8.38
N PHE A 472 15.14 -6.71 8.26
CA PHE A 472 16.23 -6.73 9.23
C PHE A 472 17.45 -6.09 8.57
N SER A 473 17.60 -4.78 8.77
CA SER A 473 18.82 -4.05 8.40
C SER A 473 20.02 -4.69 9.13
N PRO A 474 21.21 -4.77 8.49
CA PRO A 474 22.43 -5.22 9.17
C PRO A 474 22.77 -4.47 10.47
N SER A 475 22.23 -3.26 10.67
CA SER A 475 22.38 -2.49 11.92
C SER A 475 21.77 -3.17 13.15
N GLU A 476 20.89 -4.16 12.97
CA GLU A 476 20.32 -4.94 14.07
C GLU A 476 21.21 -6.13 14.49
N TYR A 477 22.25 -6.46 13.71
CA TYR A 477 23.24 -7.50 14.05
C TYR A 477 24.49 -6.98 14.77
N ASP A 478 24.80 -5.67 14.66
CA ASP A 478 26.01 -5.05 15.19
C ASP A 478 25.78 -4.17 16.44
N ALA A 479 24.92 -4.60 17.37
CA ALA A 479 24.94 -4.09 18.73
C ALA A 479 25.70 -5.07 19.63
N PRO A 480 27.04 -4.94 19.79
CA PRO A 480 27.72 -5.71 20.81
C PRO A 480 27.13 -5.34 22.17
N SER A 481 26.64 -6.34 22.88
CA SER A 481 26.21 -6.26 24.27
C SER A 481 27.39 -5.90 25.17
N SER A 482 27.78 -4.63 25.19
CA SER A 482 28.75 -4.11 26.15
C SER A 482 28.04 -3.82 27.47
N SER A 483 27.70 -4.87 28.22
CA SER A 483 27.66 -4.79 29.69
C SER A 483 27.54 -6.19 30.30
N LYS A 484 28.66 -6.66 30.84
CA LYS A 484 28.79 -7.39 32.13
C LYS A 484 30.15 -8.09 32.17
N PHE A 485 31.18 -7.32 32.52
CA PHE A 485 32.28 -7.78 33.35
C PHE A 485 32.85 -6.55 34.07
N ARG A 486 32.30 -6.29 35.26
CA ARG A 486 33.00 -5.76 36.42
C ARG A 486 32.22 -6.17 37.66
#